data_AF-A0A077ZTN2-F1
#
_entry.id   AF-A0A077ZTN2-F1
#
_cell.length_a   1.000
_cell.length_b   1.000
_cell.length_c   1.000
_cell.angle_alpha   90.00
_cell.angle_beta   90.00
_cell.angle_gamma   90.00
#
_symmetry.space_group_name_H-M   'P 1'
#
loop_
_entity.id
_entity.type
_entity.pdbx_description
1 polymer ?
#
loop_
_entity_poly.entity_id
_entity_poly.type
_entity_poly.pdbx_seq_one_letter_code
_entity_poly.pdbx_strand_id
1 'polypeptide(L)'
;MKLESRQAGPIWAIMIYEFFGSALVTYAYNLGGNSAQVRGFAYFIGFVIAYQISGAFFNPALSIGVYLGEKKWKNFLPHLISVFFQYAGAFAGVLISYLLAKFFFSYQMGPDLSSTNYYDTDKTPYWGRLIFPEVLQTFTFTLVYLVLACDKEMEKLDRIVKGLILAFTYSACLSMTYNSGAQMNPAQALAQGIYEYSMNDTQDLKNDHLKLLWVYAIFPYIGSILAGLFYMFHQMVDKNEDMESEKSIRRPTGDQDNILAKRKLPQSTGSPKSSIQYNMETGKSTSEKKSDLIVPLFYEFCGSALMVYAYNLTDKNFSVRAFALFIGYMIASKISGAHFNPATSLAVYVVEQKYKENILYLGLVSLAQFLGGLAGLLFVYLLMKTSGFYTLYPGNGPFSPKDDFYIYKETVFYGRVCFQEILQTFTFTLVLLIIKYEKSLSKVNNVIKGLAITHAQAAVYLMTYNSGACLNPVLGIVQTFYMMGQSGNPDRYWNCIWVYVLMPIIGAYVASLFYGFHQTVSQQNGDKAGKDEDEDEQ
;
A
#
# COMPACT_ATOMS: atom_id res chain seq x y z
N MET A 1 -4.85 -16.34 -26.34
CA MET A 1 -6.10 -15.55 -26.23
C MET A 1 -5.70 -14.10 -26.00
N LYS A 2 -5.85 -13.21 -26.99
CA LYS A 2 -5.56 -11.78 -26.79
C LYS A 2 -6.59 -11.25 -25.77
N LEU A 3 -6.12 -10.72 -24.65
CA LEU A 3 -6.93 -9.95 -23.70
C LEU A 3 -7.30 -8.63 -24.38
N GLU A 4 -8.30 -8.66 -25.26
CA GLU A 4 -8.83 -7.45 -25.88
C GLU A 4 -9.72 -6.69 -24.88
N SER A 5 -9.38 -5.41 -24.75
CA SER A 5 -10.06 -4.25 -24.16
C SER A 5 -11.14 -4.44 -23.09
N ARG A 6 -10.93 -3.73 -21.97
CA ARG A 6 -11.91 -3.38 -20.93
C ARG A 6 -13.29 -3.00 -21.47
N GLN A 7 -14.32 -3.25 -20.66
CA GLN A 7 -15.72 -2.80 -20.85
C GLN A 7 -16.15 -2.89 -22.32
N ALA A 8 -16.01 -4.08 -22.90
CA ALA A 8 -16.32 -4.35 -24.31
C ALA A 8 -17.74 -4.90 -24.51
N GLY A 9 -18.52 -5.02 -23.43
CA GLY A 9 -19.89 -5.49 -23.51
C GLY A 9 -20.81 -4.48 -24.23
N PRO A 10 -21.88 -4.95 -24.90
CA PRO A 10 -22.94 -4.07 -25.33
C PRO A 10 -23.59 -3.40 -24.11
N ILE A 11 -24.14 -2.19 -24.29
CA ILE A 11 -24.69 -1.36 -23.21
C ILE A 11 -25.64 -2.14 -22.28
N TRP A 12 -26.56 -2.94 -22.85
CA TRP A 12 -27.50 -3.74 -22.06
C TRP A 12 -26.81 -4.76 -21.14
N ALA A 13 -25.67 -5.30 -21.56
CA ALA A 13 -24.90 -6.23 -20.73
C ALA A 13 -24.21 -5.45 -19.61
N ILE A 14 -23.58 -4.31 -19.91
CA ILE A 14 -22.98 -3.43 -18.88
C ILE A 14 -24.01 -3.10 -17.79
N MET A 15 -25.23 -2.72 -18.18
CA MET A 15 -26.34 -2.44 -17.26
C MET A 15 -26.62 -3.61 -16.30
N ILE A 16 -26.75 -4.82 -16.84
CA ILE A 16 -27.06 -6.03 -16.07
C ILE A 16 -25.91 -6.35 -15.08
N TYR A 17 -24.68 -6.36 -15.56
CA TYR A 17 -23.54 -6.76 -14.74
C TYR A 17 -23.23 -5.74 -13.64
N GLU A 18 -23.36 -4.44 -13.92
CA GLU A 18 -23.20 -3.41 -12.89
C GLU A 18 -24.34 -3.44 -11.85
N PHE A 19 -25.58 -3.72 -12.27
CA PHE A 19 -26.70 -3.91 -11.35
C PHE A 19 -26.47 -5.09 -10.40
N PHE A 20 -26.21 -6.29 -10.93
CA PHE A 20 -26.06 -7.48 -10.10
C PHE A 20 -24.78 -7.46 -9.27
N GLY A 21 -23.70 -6.88 -9.78
CA GLY A 21 -22.48 -6.72 -9.00
C GLY A 21 -22.64 -5.70 -7.88
N SER A 22 -23.32 -4.56 -8.11
CA SER A 22 -23.65 -3.62 -7.03
C SER A 22 -24.61 -4.20 -6.00
N ALA A 23 -25.57 -5.02 -6.44
CA ALA A 23 -26.44 -5.77 -5.54
C ALA A 23 -25.63 -6.77 -4.68
N LEU A 24 -24.69 -7.51 -5.28
CA LEU A 24 -23.82 -8.46 -4.59
C LEU A 24 -22.94 -7.80 -3.53
N VAL A 25 -22.24 -6.70 -3.86
CA VAL A 25 -21.35 -6.04 -2.89
C VAL A 25 -22.14 -5.41 -1.75
N THR A 26 -23.33 -4.83 -2.04
CA THR A 26 -24.20 -4.25 -1.01
C THR A 26 -24.82 -5.33 -0.11
N TYR A 27 -25.23 -6.44 -0.72
CA TYR A 27 -25.70 -7.63 0.00
C TYR A 27 -24.62 -8.19 0.94
N ALA A 28 -23.40 -8.36 0.44
CA ALA A 28 -22.29 -8.87 1.23
C ALA A 28 -21.82 -7.88 2.31
N TYR A 29 -21.93 -6.58 2.05
CA TYR A 29 -21.70 -5.56 3.08
C TYR A 29 -22.67 -5.75 4.25
N ASN A 30 -23.95 -5.97 3.95
CA ASN A 30 -24.99 -6.11 4.94
C ASN A 30 -25.00 -7.46 5.65
N LEU A 31 -24.76 -8.57 4.95
CA LEU A 31 -24.81 -9.93 5.53
C LEU A 31 -23.45 -10.50 5.94
N GLY A 32 -22.34 -9.85 5.57
CA GLY A 32 -20.98 -10.26 5.92
C GLY A 32 -20.50 -9.78 7.30
N GLY A 33 -21.36 -9.09 8.05
CA GLY A 33 -21.01 -8.47 9.33
C GLY A 33 -19.84 -7.49 9.21
N ASN A 34 -18.98 -7.45 10.23
CA ASN A 34 -17.79 -6.58 10.27
C ASN A 34 -16.56 -7.15 9.53
N SER A 35 -16.71 -8.25 8.77
CA SER A 35 -15.58 -8.86 8.06
C SER A 35 -15.24 -8.10 6.78
N ALA A 36 -14.17 -7.32 6.82
CA ALA A 36 -13.60 -6.67 5.65
C ALA A 36 -13.18 -7.69 4.55
N GLN A 37 -12.79 -8.90 4.97
CA GLN A 37 -12.40 -10.00 4.08
C GLN A 37 -13.60 -10.51 3.28
N VAL A 38 -14.76 -10.74 3.92
CA VAL A 38 -15.99 -11.17 3.23
C VAL A 38 -16.38 -10.17 2.15
N ARG A 39 -16.31 -8.86 2.47
CA ARG A 39 -16.64 -7.80 1.53
C ARG A 39 -15.67 -7.74 0.34
N GLY A 40 -14.37 -7.93 0.59
CA GLY A 40 -13.35 -8.06 -0.45
C GLY A 40 -13.59 -9.26 -1.37
N PHE A 41 -13.92 -10.43 -0.80
CA PHE A 41 -14.23 -11.62 -1.60
C PHE A 41 -15.55 -11.51 -2.36
N ALA A 42 -16.54 -10.77 -1.85
CA ALA A 42 -17.75 -10.47 -2.62
C ALA A 42 -17.42 -9.61 -3.86
N TYR A 43 -16.56 -8.60 -3.69
CA TYR A 43 -16.04 -7.83 -4.83
C TYR A 43 -15.29 -8.75 -5.82
N PHE A 44 -14.46 -9.67 -5.33
CA PHE A 44 -13.77 -10.67 -6.17
C PHE A 44 -14.74 -11.51 -7.03
N ILE A 45 -15.80 -12.05 -6.40
CA ILE A 45 -16.79 -12.88 -7.09
C ILE A 45 -17.43 -12.08 -8.23
N GLY A 46 -17.91 -10.87 -7.93
CA GLY A 46 -18.48 -9.98 -8.94
C GLY A 46 -17.45 -9.63 -10.03
N PHE A 47 -16.21 -9.36 -9.64
CA PHE A 47 -15.14 -8.97 -10.55
C PHE A 47 -14.80 -10.06 -11.56
N VAL A 48 -14.59 -11.31 -11.12
CA VAL A 48 -14.28 -12.42 -12.03
C VAL A 48 -15.39 -12.62 -13.04
N ILE A 49 -16.65 -12.45 -12.62
CA ILE A 49 -17.83 -12.60 -13.47
C ILE A 49 -17.97 -11.43 -14.47
N ALA A 50 -17.87 -10.19 -14.00
CA ALA A 50 -18.29 -9.01 -14.77
C ALA A 50 -17.15 -8.26 -15.49
N TYR A 51 -15.89 -8.42 -15.07
CA TYR A 51 -14.80 -7.52 -15.47
C TYR A 51 -14.61 -7.39 -16.99
N GLN A 52 -14.72 -8.50 -17.73
CA GLN A 52 -14.58 -8.48 -19.20
C GLN A 52 -15.73 -7.76 -19.92
N ILE A 53 -16.90 -7.65 -19.27
CA ILE A 53 -18.12 -7.13 -19.87
C ILE A 53 -18.32 -5.67 -19.47
N SER A 54 -18.37 -5.40 -18.15
CA SER A 54 -18.68 -4.08 -17.61
C SER A 54 -17.48 -3.33 -17.05
N GLY A 55 -16.35 -4.00 -16.82
CA GLY A 55 -15.25 -3.47 -16.01
C GLY A 55 -15.40 -3.76 -14.51
N ALA A 56 -16.54 -4.28 -14.06
CA ALA A 56 -16.81 -4.63 -12.67
C ALA A 56 -16.58 -3.49 -11.67
N PHE A 57 -17.15 -2.31 -11.96
CA PHE A 57 -16.94 -1.15 -11.10
C PHE A 57 -17.76 -1.26 -9.81
N PHE A 58 -19.04 -1.58 -9.93
CA PHE A 58 -20.03 -1.76 -8.85
C PHE A 58 -20.17 -0.59 -7.89
N ASN A 59 -19.63 0.58 -8.26
CA ASN A 59 -19.45 1.74 -7.41
C ASN A 59 -19.44 3.01 -8.28
N PRO A 60 -20.40 3.94 -8.10
CA PRO A 60 -20.46 5.17 -8.90
C PRO A 60 -19.22 6.04 -8.79
N ALA A 61 -18.59 6.11 -7.61
CA ALA A 61 -17.37 6.86 -7.44
C ALA A 61 -16.24 6.23 -8.26
N LEU A 62 -16.09 4.90 -8.20
CA LEU A 62 -15.08 4.18 -8.98
C LEU A 62 -15.27 4.42 -10.49
N SER A 63 -16.50 4.31 -11.00
CA SER A 63 -16.81 4.56 -12.42
C SER A 63 -16.32 5.95 -12.88
N ILE A 64 -16.61 6.99 -12.10
CA ILE A 64 -16.19 8.37 -12.44
C ILE A 64 -14.66 8.54 -12.36
N GLY A 65 -14.03 8.05 -11.30
CA GLY A 65 -12.57 8.16 -11.15
C GLY A 65 -11.81 7.42 -12.24
N VAL A 66 -12.30 6.23 -12.63
CA VAL A 66 -11.72 5.44 -13.72
C VAL A 66 -11.89 6.13 -15.06
N TYR A 67 -13.09 6.66 -15.35
CA TYR A 67 -13.35 7.44 -16.56
C TYR A 67 -12.36 8.61 -16.71
N LEU A 68 -12.10 9.35 -15.63
CA LEU A 68 -11.13 10.44 -15.63
C LEU A 68 -9.70 9.94 -15.85
N GLY A 69 -9.29 8.89 -15.13
CA GLY A 69 -7.94 8.34 -15.20
C GLY A 69 -7.58 7.70 -16.54
N GLU A 70 -8.54 7.10 -17.25
CA GLU A 70 -8.27 6.41 -18.51
C GLU A 70 -8.13 7.33 -19.74
N LYS A 71 -8.57 8.58 -19.65
CA LYS A 71 -8.53 9.57 -20.75
C LYS A 71 -9.21 9.12 -22.06
N LYS A 72 -10.25 8.27 -21.96
CA LYS A 72 -11.01 7.75 -23.11
C LYS A 72 -12.41 8.35 -23.15
N TRP A 73 -12.55 9.53 -23.77
CA TRP A 73 -13.83 10.26 -23.86
C TRP A 73 -14.99 9.44 -24.45
N LYS A 74 -14.70 8.49 -25.35
CA LYS A 74 -15.70 7.59 -25.95
C LYS A 74 -16.41 6.69 -24.92
N ASN A 75 -15.80 6.48 -23.75
CA ASN A 75 -16.36 5.64 -22.70
C ASN A 75 -17.34 6.40 -21.77
N PHE A 76 -17.56 7.69 -22.00
CA PHE A 76 -18.44 8.50 -21.15
C PHE A 76 -19.84 7.87 -20.97
N LEU A 77 -20.47 7.44 -22.07
CA LEU A 77 -21.81 6.86 -22.01
C LEU A 77 -21.86 5.52 -21.24
N PRO A 78 -20.98 4.54 -21.49
CA PRO A 78 -20.86 3.34 -20.65
C PRO A 78 -20.70 3.62 -19.15
N HIS A 79 -19.83 4.57 -18.77
CA HIS A 79 -19.63 4.93 -17.36
C HIS A 79 -20.86 5.59 -16.75
N LEU A 80 -21.52 6.51 -17.46
CA LEU A 80 -22.74 7.16 -17.00
C LEU A 80 -23.88 6.16 -16.78
N ILE A 81 -24.03 5.19 -17.69
CA ILE A 81 -25.02 4.13 -17.56
C ILE A 81 -24.67 3.20 -16.38
N SER A 82 -23.39 2.88 -16.21
CA SER A 82 -22.91 2.08 -15.07
C SER A 82 -23.32 2.73 -13.75
N VAL A 83 -23.12 4.04 -13.60
CA VAL A 83 -23.53 4.80 -12.40
C VAL A 83 -25.00 4.58 -12.06
N PHE A 84 -25.91 4.71 -13.04
CA PHE A 84 -27.34 4.54 -12.80
C PHE A 84 -27.68 3.13 -12.32
N PHE A 85 -27.13 2.11 -12.98
CA PHE A 85 -27.39 0.71 -12.64
C PHE A 85 -26.71 0.27 -11.34
N GLN A 86 -25.62 0.92 -10.94
CA GLN A 86 -24.99 0.69 -9.64
C GLN A 86 -25.86 1.17 -8.49
N TYR A 87 -26.50 2.35 -8.62
CA TYR A 87 -27.49 2.81 -7.64
C TYR A 87 -28.68 1.85 -7.57
N ALA A 88 -29.28 1.49 -8.71
CA ALA A 88 -30.39 0.53 -8.74
C ALA A 88 -30.00 -0.83 -8.13
N GLY A 89 -28.79 -1.32 -8.43
CA GLY A 89 -28.24 -2.55 -7.88
C GLY A 89 -28.05 -2.48 -6.37
N ALA A 90 -27.53 -1.38 -5.84
CA ALA A 90 -27.36 -1.20 -4.40
C ALA A 90 -28.70 -1.26 -3.65
N PHE A 91 -29.76 -0.60 -4.14
CA PHE A 91 -31.10 -0.73 -3.58
C PHE A 91 -31.62 -2.17 -3.62
N ALA A 92 -31.39 -2.89 -4.71
CA ALA A 92 -31.74 -4.30 -4.79
C ALA A 92 -30.96 -5.16 -3.78
N GLY A 93 -29.67 -4.88 -3.56
CA GLY A 93 -28.84 -5.55 -2.55
C GLY A 93 -29.33 -5.33 -1.12
N VAL A 94 -29.76 -4.10 -0.79
CA VAL A 94 -30.41 -3.79 0.49
C VAL A 94 -31.74 -4.54 0.62
N LEU A 95 -32.57 -4.55 -0.43
CA LEU A 95 -33.85 -5.28 -0.41
C LEU A 95 -33.65 -6.77 -0.17
N ILE A 96 -32.69 -7.41 -0.86
CA ILE A 96 -32.35 -8.82 -0.66
C ILE A 96 -31.94 -9.06 0.79
N SER A 97 -31.05 -8.22 1.31
CA SER A 97 -30.57 -8.32 2.69
C SER A 97 -31.72 -8.20 3.69
N TYR A 98 -32.61 -7.22 3.49
CA TYR A 98 -33.78 -7.02 4.32
C TYR A 98 -34.72 -8.22 4.29
N LEU A 99 -35.04 -8.75 3.11
CA LEU A 99 -35.95 -9.90 2.98
C LEU A 99 -35.43 -11.14 3.69
N LEU A 100 -34.10 -11.31 3.74
CA LEU A 100 -33.44 -12.41 4.45
C LEU A 100 -33.34 -12.16 5.96
N ALA A 101 -33.13 -10.91 6.39
CA ALA A 101 -32.89 -10.56 7.78
C ALA A 101 -34.15 -10.18 8.58
N LYS A 102 -35.27 -9.80 7.94
CA LYS A 102 -36.45 -9.19 8.61
C LYS A 102 -37.12 -10.00 9.72
N PHE A 103 -36.87 -11.30 9.81
CA PHE A 103 -37.40 -12.17 10.87
C PHE A 103 -36.31 -12.68 11.83
N PHE A 104 -35.09 -12.16 11.71
CA PHE A 104 -33.98 -12.48 12.57
C PHE A 104 -33.75 -11.32 13.54
N PHE A 105 -34.46 -11.34 14.67
CA PHE A 105 -34.52 -10.22 15.63
C PHE A 105 -33.16 -9.75 16.19
N SER A 106 -32.12 -10.56 16.10
CA SER A 106 -30.76 -10.20 16.54
C SER A 106 -29.85 -9.71 15.39
N TYR A 107 -30.37 -9.57 14.17
CA TYR A 107 -29.58 -9.14 13.02
C TYR A 107 -29.77 -7.65 12.74
N GLN A 108 -28.69 -6.88 12.82
CA GLN A 108 -28.67 -5.47 12.44
C GLN A 108 -27.98 -5.33 11.08
N MET A 109 -28.69 -4.78 10.10
CA MET A 109 -28.11 -4.41 8.81
C MET A 109 -27.48 -3.02 8.90
N GLY A 110 -26.42 -2.80 8.12
CA GLY A 110 -25.71 -1.52 8.05
C GLY A 110 -24.55 -1.37 9.03
N PRO A 111 -23.74 -0.31 8.89
CA PRO A 111 -22.80 0.05 9.93
C PRO A 111 -23.55 0.36 11.23
N ASP A 112 -23.07 -0.15 12.36
CA ASP A 112 -23.60 0.22 13.66
C ASP A 112 -23.20 1.67 14.00
N LEU A 113 -24.04 2.61 13.55
CA LEU A 113 -23.92 4.04 13.80
C LEU A 113 -24.32 4.42 15.23
N SER A 114 -24.84 3.48 16.03
CA SER A 114 -25.14 3.69 17.45
C SER A 114 -23.89 3.67 18.34
N SER A 115 -22.76 3.17 17.80
CA SER A 115 -21.49 3.19 18.51
C SER A 115 -21.04 4.63 18.79
N THR A 116 -20.74 4.91 20.04
CA THR A 116 -20.39 6.23 20.61
C THR A 116 -19.13 6.88 20.03
N ASN A 117 -18.59 6.36 18.93
CA ASN A 117 -17.36 6.82 18.30
C ASN A 117 -17.59 7.86 17.20
N TYR A 118 -18.83 8.10 16.76
CA TYR A 118 -19.11 9.06 15.69
C TYR A 118 -19.28 10.50 16.17
N TYR A 119 -19.65 10.67 17.43
CA TYR A 119 -20.05 11.95 17.99
C TYR A 119 -19.24 12.28 19.25
N ASP A 120 -18.97 13.56 19.46
CA ASP A 120 -18.42 14.08 20.72
C ASP A 120 -19.45 14.03 21.85
N THR A 121 -19.06 14.35 23.08
CA THR A 121 -19.92 14.43 24.27
C THR A 121 -21.16 15.30 24.03
N ASP A 122 -21.04 16.32 23.19
CA ASP A 122 -22.11 17.24 22.82
C ASP A 122 -22.92 16.79 21.59
N LYS A 123 -22.83 15.52 21.20
CA LYS A 123 -23.46 14.94 19.99
C LYS A 123 -23.06 15.61 18.66
N THR A 124 -21.89 16.22 18.61
CA THR A 124 -21.34 16.79 17.36
C THR A 124 -20.55 15.72 16.60
N PRO A 125 -20.81 15.48 15.30
CA PRO A 125 -20.04 14.49 14.53
C PRO A 125 -18.55 14.82 14.47
N TYR A 126 -17.70 13.79 14.61
CA TYR A 126 -16.27 13.91 14.33
C TYR A 126 -16.03 13.92 12.81
N TRP A 127 -16.23 15.08 12.19
CA TRP A 127 -16.16 15.23 10.73
C TRP A 127 -14.86 14.70 10.11
N GLY A 128 -13.70 14.94 10.75
CA GLY A 128 -12.42 14.38 10.29
C GLY A 128 -12.41 12.85 10.25
N ARG A 129 -12.95 12.19 11.29
CA ARG A 129 -13.08 10.73 11.38
C ARG A 129 -14.00 10.16 10.29
N LEU A 130 -15.07 10.87 9.97
CA LEU A 130 -16.07 10.45 8.99
C LEU A 130 -15.63 10.69 7.54
N ILE A 131 -15.09 11.87 7.26
CA ILE A 131 -14.77 12.33 5.91
C ILE A 131 -13.46 11.74 5.39
N PHE A 132 -12.42 11.75 6.23
CA PHE A 132 -11.08 11.42 5.78
C PHE A 132 -10.96 9.98 5.25
N PRO A 133 -11.50 8.93 5.92
CA PRO A 133 -11.46 7.58 5.38
C PRO A 133 -12.25 7.41 4.09
N GLU A 134 -13.38 8.11 3.91
CA GLU A 134 -14.12 8.05 2.65
C GLU A 134 -13.29 8.55 1.47
N VAL A 135 -12.55 9.65 1.66
CA VAL A 135 -11.65 10.17 0.63
C VAL A 135 -10.45 9.24 0.44
N LEU A 136 -9.72 8.91 1.50
CA LEU A 136 -8.45 8.19 1.39
C LEU A 136 -8.63 6.73 0.94
N GLN A 137 -9.64 6.02 1.45
CA GLN A 137 -9.84 4.62 1.12
C GLN A 137 -10.41 4.46 -0.30
N THR A 138 -11.34 5.32 -0.70
CA THR A 138 -11.83 5.34 -2.09
C THR A 138 -10.73 5.75 -3.06
N PHE A 139 -9.91 6.74 -2.69
CA PHE A 139 -8.71 7.10 -3.46
C PHE A 139 -7.79 5.90 -3.68
N THR A 140 -7.44 5.21 -2.59
CA THR A 140 -6.50 4.08 -2.63
C THR A 140 -7.04 2.94 -3.48
N PHE A 141 -8.31 2.56 -3.30
CA PHE A 141 -8.94 1.49 -4.07
C PHE A 141 -9.05 1.84 -5.56
N THR A 142 -9.51 3.06 -5.90
CA THR A 142 -9.58 3.52 -7.29
C THR A 142 -8.19 3.58 -7.94
N LEU A 143 -7.16 4.03 -7.21
CA LEU A 143 -5.80 4.12 -7.74
C LEU A 143 -5.24 2.74 -8.06
N VAL A 144 -5.40 1.76 -7.17
CA VAL A 144 -4.97 0.37 -7.43
C VAL A 144 -5.74 -0.23 -8.60
N TYR A 145 -7.06 0.02 -8.70
CA TYR A 145 -7.85 -0.39 -9.86
C TYR A 145 -7.28 0.21 -11.15
N LEU A 146 -7.01 1.52 -11.17
CA LEU A 146 -6.43 2.19 -12.33
C LEU A 146 -5.06 1.62 -12.70
N VAL A 147 -4.18 1.37 -11.74
CA VAL A 147 -2.87 0.72 -11.97
C VAL A 147 -3.07 -0.65 -12.62
N LEU A 148 -3.91 -1.53 -12.05
CA LEU A 148 -4.15 -2.88 -12.58
C LEU A 148 -4.85 -2.90 -13.94
N ALA A 149 -5.74 -1.94 -14.17
CA ALA A 149 -6.51 -1.85 -15.39
C ALA A 149 -5.68 -1.22 -16.50
N CYS A 150 -4.86 -0.20 -16.19
CA CYS A 150 -4.30 0.77 -17.13
C CYS A 150 -2.78 0.87 -17.24
N ASP A 151 -2.02 0.30 -16.33
CA ASP A 151 -0.57 0.23 -16.52
C ASP A 151 -0.24 -0.83 -17.59
N LYS A 152 0.77 -0.58 -18.44
CA LYS A 152 1.13 -1.44 -19.58
C LYS A 152 1.55 -2.86 -19.17
N GLU A 153 2.13 -3.02 -17.98
CA GLU A 153 2.54 -4.32 -17.47
C GLU A 153 1.41 -4.96 -16.69
N MET A 154 0.76 -4.20 -15.81
CA MET A 154 -0.30 -4.72 -14.95
C MET A 154 -1.55 -5.10 -15.74
N GLU A 155 -1.85 -4.41 -16.83
CA GLU A 155 -3.02 -4.72 -17.66
C GLU A 155 -2.94 -6.12 -18.29
N LYS A 156 -1.75 -6.70 -18.40
CA LYS A 156 -1.51 -8.04 -18.96
C LYS A 156 -1.74 -9.16 -17.95
N LEU A 157 -1.89 -8.84 -16.67
CA LEU A 157 -2.16 -9.84 -15.64
C LEU A 157 -3.51 -10.52 -15.89
N ASP A 158 -3.58 -11.81 -15.51
CA ASP A 158 -4.83 -12.55 -15.56
C ASP A 158 -5.91 -11.91 -14.69
N ARG A 159 -7.16 -12.02 -15.13
CA ARG A 159 -8.33 -11.47 -14.43
C ARG A 159 -8.43 -11.97 -12.99
N ILE A 160 -8.13 -13.24 -12.73
CA ILE A 160 -8.19 -13.83 -11.38
C ILE A 160 -7.18 -13.15 -10.47
N VAL A 161 -5.95 -12.92 -10.97
CA VAL A 161 -4.89 -12.23 -10.22
C VAL A 161 -5.29 -10.80 -9.90
N LYS A 162 -5.82 -10.05 -10.88
CA LYS A 162 -6.33 -8.68 -10.66
C LYS A 162 -7.46 -8.66 -9.64
N GLY A 163 -8.41 -9.60 -9.77
CA GLY A 163 -9.52 -9.74 -8.84
C GLY A 163 -9.04 -9.97 -7.41
N LEU A 164 -8.08 -10.88 -7.21
CA LEU A 164 -7.53 -11.16 -5.87
C LEU A 164 -6.82 -9.93 -5.29
N ILE A 165 -6.03 -9.21 -6.09
CA ILE A 165 -5.38 -7.98 -5.64
C ILE A 165 -6.42 -6.94 -5.22
N LEU A 166 -7.47 -6.74 -6.01
CA LEU A 166 -8.54 -5.81 -5.67
C LEU A 166 -9.33 -6.25 -4.44
N ALA A 167 -9.56 -7.56 -4.26
CA ALA A 167 -10.20 -8.09 -3.07
C ALA A 167 -9.41 -7.76 -1.80
N PHE A 168 -8.10 -8.06 -1.79
CA PHE A 168 -7.23 -7.76 -0.66
C PHE A 168 -7.08 -6.25 -0.44
N THR A 169 -7.00 -5.47 -1.51
CA THR A 169 -6.97 -4.00 -1.43
C THR A 169 -8.25 -3.47 -0.79
N TYR A 170 -9.42 -3.95 -1.23
CA TYR A 170 -10.71 -3.56 -0.67
C TYR A 170 -10.82 -3.93 0.82
N SER A 171 -10.39 -5.14 1.19
CA SER A 171 -10.33 -5.58 2.59
C SER A 171 -9.37 -4.74 3.43
N ALA A 172 -8.20 -4.39 2.89
CA ALA A 172 -7.23 -3.54 3.58
C ALA A 172 -7.79 -2.13 3.78
N CYS A 173 -8.40 -1.55 2.74
CA CYS A 173 -9.02 -0.24 2.80
C CYS A 173 -10.09 -0.17 3.89
N LEU A 174 -11.01 -1.15 3.93
CA LEU A 174 -12.06 -1.22 4.96
C LEU A 174 -11.51 -1.44 6.38
N SER A 175 -10.38 -2.14 6.50
CA SER A 175 -9.73 -2.39 7.80
C SER A 175 -9.01 -1.15 8.34
N MET A 176 -8.72 -0.15 7.51
CA MET A 176 -8.03 1.09 7.87
C MET A 176 -8.99 2.27 8.03
N THR A 177 -10.18 2.03 8.58
CA THR A 177 -11.24 3.07 8.70
C THR A 177 -11.48 3.54 10.13
N TYR A 178 -10.89 2.88 11.14
CA TYR A 178 -11.11 3.19 12.57
C TYR A 178 -12.61 3.31 12.92
N ASN A 179 -13.42 2.33 12.51
CA ASN A 179 -14.87 2.32 12.76
C ASN A 179 -15.58 3.61 12.29
N SER A 180 -15.05 4.31 11.28
CA SER A 180 -15.70 5.49 10.70
C SER A 180 -16.96 5.16 9.91
N GLY A 181 -17.43 3.90 9.94
CA GLY A 181 -18.56 3.45 9.13
C GLY A 181 -18.27 3.46 7.64
N ALA A 182 -16.99 3.60 7.23
CA ALA A 182 -16.70 3.92 5.86
C ALA A 182 -17.17 2.85 4.87
N GLN A 183 -17.76 3.33 3.79
CA GLN A 183 -18.43 2.52 2.77
C GLN A 183 -17.71 2.58 1.43
N MET A 184 -17.01 3.68 1.12
CA MET A 184 -16.29 3.90 -0.14
C MET A 184 -17.16 3.88 -1.40
N ASN A 185 -18.47 3.67 -1.26
CA ASN A 185 -19.43 3.46 -2.35
C ASN A 185 -20.69 4.29 -2.09
N PRO A 186 -20.93 5.37 -2.85
CA PRO A 186 -22.05 6.27 -2.62
C PRO A 186 -23.40 5.62 -2.95
N ALA A 187 -23.45 4.64 -3.87
CA ALA A 187 -24.68 3.90 -4.15
C ALA A 187 -25.09 3.02 -2.95
N GLN A 188 -24.12 2.28 -2.41
CA GLN A 188 -24.31 1.47 -1.22
C GLN A 188 -24.73 2.35 -0.03
N ALA A 189 -24.03 3.46 0.18
CA ALA A 189 -24.29 4.38 1.28
C ALA A 189 -25.68 5.01 1.20
N LEU A 190 -26.09 5.45 0.02
CA LEU A 190 -27.42 6.03 -0.17
C LEU A 190 -28.52 5.00 0.09
N ALA A 191 -28.38 3.80 -0.48
CA ALA A 191 -29.35 2.73 -0.29
C ALA A 191 -29.44 2.31 1.18
N GLN A 192 -28.30 2.17 1.85
CA GLN A 192 -28.20 1.78 3.25
C GLN A 192 -28.78 2.85 4.19
N GLY A 193 -28.44 4.13 3.97
CA GLY A 193 -28.95 5.22 4.80
C GLY A 193 -30.46 5.42 4.69
N ILE A 194 -31.05 5.21 3.50
CA ILE A 194 -32.51 5.26 3.32
C ILE A 194 -33.20 4.11 4.08
N TYR A 195 -32.61 2.92 4.05
CA TYR A 195 -33.11 1.77 4.81
C TYR A 195 -33.05 2.04 6.31
N GLU A 196 -31.92 2.50 6.83
CA GLU A 196 -31.76 2.83 8.25
C GLU A 196 -32.73 3.92 8.70
N TYR A 197 -32.91 4.97 7.89
CA TYR A 197 -33.90 6.00 8.17
C TYR A 197 -35.33 5.44 8.27
N SER A 198 -35.65 4.45 7.43
CA SER A 198 -36.99 3.86 7.34
C SER A 198 -37.28 2.85 8.46
N MET A 199 -36.26 2.15 8.98
CA MET A 199 -36.41 1.07 9.97
C MET A 199 -36.22 1.50 11.42
N ASN A 200 -35.65 2.68 11.68
CA ASN A 200 -35.49 3.17 13.05
C ASN A 200 -36.81 3.72 13.61
N ASP A 201 -37.11 3.44 14.88
CA ASP A 201 -38.37 3.86 15.52
C ASP A 201 -38.28 5.24 16.20
N THR A 202 -37.08 5.70 16.57
CA THR A 202 -36.89 6.97 17.26
C THR A 202 -36.50 8.09 16.30
N GLN A 203 -37.12 9.27 16.47
CA GLN A 203 -36.84 10.45 15.65
C GLN A 203 -35.38 10.90 15.78
N ASP A 204 -34.76 10.70 16.95
CA ASP A 204 -33.37 11.06 17.20
C ASP A 204 -32.39 10.24 16.37
N LEU A 205 -32.57 8.91 16.30
CA LEU A 205 -31.75 8.05 15.43
C LEU A 205 -31.97 8.41 13.96
N LYS A 206 -33.21 8.62 13.52
CA LYS A 206 -33.49 9.07 12.14
C LYS A 206 -32.72 10.34 11.76
N ASN A 207 -32.73 11.33 12.65
CA ASN A 207 -32.03 12.59 12.43
C ASN A 207 -30.51 12.41 12.39
N ASP A 208 -29.95 11.57 13.26
CA ASP A 208 -28.51 11.32 13.31
C ASP A 208 -28.00 10.57 12.07
N HIS A 209 -28.76 9.60 11.56
CA HIS A 209 -28.44 8.89 10.32
C HIS A 209 -28.48 9.83 9.09
N LEU A 210 -29.49 10.70 8.98
CA LEU A 210 -29.58 11.68 7.89
C LEU A 210 -28.41 12.68 7.90
N LYS A 211 -27.94 13.08 9.09
CA LYS A 211 -26.79 14.00 9.22
C LYS A 211 -25.48 13.43 8.65
N LEU A 212 -25.33 12.10 8.63
CA LEU A 212 -24.12 11.44 8.13
C LEU A 212 -24.22 11.05 6.64
N LEU A 213 -25.43 10.87 6.12
CA LEU A 213 -25.65 10.33 4.77
C LEU A 213 -24.92 11.09 3.66
N TRP A 214 -24.87 12.42 3.74
CA TRP A 214 -24.20 13.24 2.73
C TRP A 214 -22.69 13.00 2.69
N VAL A 215 -22.07 12.62 3.82
CA VAL A 215 -20.63 12.31 3.87
C VAL A 215 -20.34 11.12 2.96
N TYR A 216 -21.07 10.04 3.18
CA TYR A 216 -20.91 8.79 2.43
C TYR A 216 -21.43 8.88 0.99
N ALA A 217 -22.35 9.81 0.70
CA ALA A 217 -22.82 10.05 -0.66
C ALA A 217 -21.86 10.90 -1.50
N ILE A 218 -21.06 11.78 -0.90
CA ILE A 218 -20.26 12.78 -1.62
C ILE A 218 -18.75 12.47 -1.59
N PHE A 219 -18.17 12.20 -0.42
CA PHE A 219 -16.71 12.10 -0.29
C PHE A 219 -16.06 10.91 -1.01
N PRO A 220 -16.72 9.76 -1.25
CA PRO A 220 -16.18 8.74 -2.15
C PRO A 220 -15.85 9.30 -3.54
N TYR A 221 -16.72 10.14 -4.10
CA TYR A 221 -16.48 10.76 -5.41
C TYR A 221 -15.21 11.60 -5.39
N ILE A 222 -15.00 12.39 -4.34
CA ILE A 222 -13.79 13.21 -4.19
C ILE A 222 -12.54 12.32 -4.17
N GLY A 223 -12.53 11.27 -3.36
CA GLY A 223 -11.42 10.30 -3.31
C GLY A 223 -11.12 9.68 -4.67
N SER A 224 -12.15 9.21 -5.36
CA SER A 224 -12.01 8.56 -6.67
C SER A 224 -11.56 9.52 -7.78
N ILE A 225 -12.05 10.77 -7.78
CA ILE A 225 -11.61 11.82 -8.71
C ILE A 225 -10.13 12.13 -8.48
N LEU A 226 -9.71 12.31 -7.22
CA LEU A 226 -8.31 12.53 -6.88
C LEU A 226 -7.42 11.38 -7.35
N ALA A 227 -7.89 10.13 -7.25
CA ALA A 227 -7.16 8.97 -7.75
C ALA A 227 -7.03 8.98 -9.28
N GLY A 228 -8.10 9.33 -10.00
CA GLY A 228 -8.05 9.56 -11.44
C GLY A 228 -7.01 10.62 -11.82
N LEU A 229 -7.03 11.78 -11.16
CA LEU A 229 -6.06 12.86 -11.37
C LEU A 229 -4.62 12.43 -11.07
N PHE A 230 -4.41 11.76 -9.92
CA PHE A 230 -3.10 11.24 -9.53
C PHE A 230 -2.58 10.21 -10.53
N TYR A 231 -3.43 9.30 -11.00
CA TYR A 231 -3.04 8.31 -11.98
C TYR A 231 -2.61 8.95 -13.31
N MET A 232 -3.26 10.04 -13.72
CA MET A 232 -2.82 10.79 -14.90
C MET A 232 -1.43 11.41 -14.72
N PHE A 233 -1.09 11.88 -13.52
CA PHE A 233 0.25 12.35 -13.17
C PHE A 233 1.26 11.20 -13.16
N HIS A 234 0.92 10.07 -12.51
CA HIS A 234 1.73 8.85 -12.47
C HIS A 234 2.11 8.37 -13.88
N GLN A 235 1.15 8.28 -14.80
CA GLN A 235 1.44 7.90 -16.19
C GLN A 235 2.35 8.88 -16.94
N MET A 236 2.35 10.17 -16.59
CA MET A 236 3.26 11.14 -17.20
C MET A 236 4.69 10.91 -16.73
N VAL A 237 4.88 10.56 -15.44
CA VAL A 237 6.18 10.18 -14.88
C VAL A 237 6.71 8.93 -15.58
N ASP A 238 5.94 7.84 -15.59
CA ASP A 238 6.38 6.56 -16.17
C ASP A 238 6.77 6.68 -17.65
N LYS A 239 6.02 7.45 -18.45
CA LYS A 239 6.34 7.64 -19.87
C LYS A 239 7.65 8.39 -20.09
N ASN A 240 7.97 9.34 -19.21
CA ASN A 240 9.22 10.08 -19.31
C ASN A 240 10.40 9.15 -19.01
N GLU A 241 10.26 8.27 -18.01
CA GLU A 241 11.27 7.26 -17.67
C GLU A 241 11.50 6.26 -18.82
N ASP A 242 10.43 5.74 -19.43
CA ASP A 242 10.50 4.86 -20.62
C ASP A 242 11.32 5.53 -21.73
N MET A 243 11.02 6.79 -22.06
CA MET A 243 11.70 7.53 -23.13
C MET A 243 13.16 7.83 -22.82
N GLU A 244 13.51 8.12 -21.57
CA GLU A 244 14.90 8.35 -21.16
C GLU A 244 15.73 7.07 -21.21
N SER A 245 15.14 5.95 -20.79
CA SER A 245 15.78 4.64 -20.89
C SER A 245 16.10 4.28 -22.35
N GLU A 246 15.16 4.46 -23.29
CA GLU A 246 15.39 4.20 -24.72
C GLU A 246 16.45 5.13 -25.31
N LYS A 247 16.48 6.42 -24.95
CA LYS A 247 17.51 7.37 -25.42
C LYS A 247 18.91 7.01 -24.93
N SER A 248 19.02 6.50 -23.71
CA SER A 248 20.31 6.06 -23.16
C SER A 248 20.89 4.85 -23.93
N ILE A 249 20.02 3.95 -24.40
CA ILE A 249 20.39 2.76 -25.18
C ILE A 249 20.77 3.13 -26.63
N ARG A 250 20.13 4.16 -27.22
CA ARG A 250 20.33 4.56 -28.63
C ARG A 250 21.50 5.52 -28.87
N ARG A 251 22.23 5.98 -27.85
CA ARG A 251 23.47 6.76 -28.09
C ARG A 251 24.50 5.82 -28.74
N PRO A 252 24.99 6.12 -29.96
CA PRO A 252 25.90 5.21 -30.66
C PRO A 252 27.19 5.08 -29.87
N THR A 253 27.63 3.84 -29.65
CA THR A 253 28.94 3.44 -29.11
C THR A 253 30.11 3.77 -30.05
N GLY A 254 29.93 4.74 -30.95
CA GLY A 254 30.82 5.02 -32.09
C GLY A 254 32.15 5.70 -31.75
N ASP A 255 32.41 6.06 -30.50
CA ASP A 255 33.67 6.70 -30.09
C ASP A 255 34.52 5.84 -29.13
N GLN A 256 34.11 4.62 -28.79
CA GLN A 256 34.93 3.72 -27.96
C GLN A 256 35.89 2.84 -28.77
N ASP A 257 35.58 2.54 -30.03
CA ASP A 257 36.41 1.68 -30.88
C ASP A 257 37.73 2.35 -31.31
N ASN A 258 37.84 3.68 -31.21
CA ASN A 258 39.08 4.40 -31.56
C ASN A 258 40.08 4.53 -30.39
N ILE A 259 39.74 4.04 -29.19
CA ILE A 259 40.60 4.16 -27.99
C ILE A 259 41.28 2.83 -27.62
N LEU A 260 40.80 1.69 -28.15
CA LEU A 260 41.31 0.35 -27.83
C LEU A 260 42.57 -0.08 -28.59
N ALA A 261 43.09 0.72 -29.54
CA ALA A 261 44.27 0.35 -30.33
C ALA A 261 45.63 0.80 -29.77
N LYS A 262 45.68 1.60 -28.69
CA LYS A 262 46.97 2.02 -28.09
C LYS A 262 46.89 2.21 -26.57
N ARG A 263 47.21 1.16 -25.79
CA ARG A 263 47.90 1.33 -24.50
C ARG A 263 48.43 0.00 -23.94
N LYS A 264 49.76 -0.15 -24.00
CA LYS A 264 50.53 -0.92 -23.02
C LYS A 264 50.39 -0.22 -21.66
N LEU A 265 50.21 -0.99 -20.59
CA LEU A 265 50.22 -0.54 -19.19
C LEU A 265 51.46 0.32 -18.89
N PRO A 266 51.30 1.45 -18.16
CA PRO A 266 51.66 1.44 -16.73
C PRO A 266 50.71 2.26 -15.83
N GLN A 267 50.94 2.11 -14.52
CA GLN A 267 50.16 2.58 -13.38
C GLN A 267 50.03 4.11 -13.23
N SER A 268 48.88 4.47 -12.65
CA SER A 268 48.58 5.65 -11.81
C SER A 268 48.41 7.02 -12.47
N THR A 269 47.48 7.76 -11.86
CA THR A 269 47.11 9.17 -12.00
C THR A 269 46.09 9.53 -13.08
N GLY A 270 44.92 9.98 -12.61
CA GLY A 270 43.94 10.78 -13.35
C GLY A 270 42.98 10.00 -14.25
N SER A 271 41.88 9.49 -13.69
CA SER A 271 40.71 9.17 -14.50
C SER A 271 40.08 10.46 -15.05
N PRO A 272 39.67 10.49 -16.33
CA PRO A 272 39.00 11.65 -16.91
C PRO A 272 37.63 11.84 -16.26
N LYS A 273 37.34 13.07 -15.86
CA LYS A 273 36.04 13.51 -15.32
C LYS A 273 34.93 13.31 -16.35
N SER A 274 34.20 12.20 -16.28
CA SER A 274 32.80 12.15 -16.70
C SER A 274 31.92 12.23 -15.46
N SER A 275 31.50 13.43 -15.12
CA SER A 275 30.67 13.73 -13.96
C SER A 275 29.22 13.26 -14.12
N ILE A 276 28.66 12.82 -12.98
CA ILE A 276 27.26 12.51 -12.60
C ILE A 276 26.80 11.05 -12.86
N GLN A 277 26.55 10.21 -11.82
CA GLN A 277 25.79 8.93 -11.92
C GLN A 277 25.11 8.44 -10.60
N TYR A 278 23.90 8.94 -10.27
CA TYR A 278 23.01 8.40 -9.22
C TYR A 278 22.11 7.24 -9.68
N ASN A 279 21.79 6.32 -8.76
CA ASN A 279 20.56 5.50 -8.76
C ASN A 279 20.52 4.69 -7.45
N MET A 280 19.46 4.82 -6.64
CA MET A 280 19.08 3.97 -5.49
C MET A 280 17.60 3.52 -5.65
N GLU A 281 17.25 3.30 -6.93
CA GLU A 281 15.97 3.10 -7.63
C GLU A 281 14.91 4.19 -7.45
N THR A 282 14.68 5.16 -8.35
CA THR A 282 15.53 5.68 -9.42
C THR A 282 15.59 7.21 -9.44
N GLY A 283 16.22 7.81 -8.44
CA GLY A 283 16.78 9.17 -8.60
C GLY A 283 18.00 9.15 -9.54
N LYS A 284 17.78 8.97 -10.85
CA LYS A 284 18.83 8.80 -11.86
C LYS A 284 19.33 10.12 -12.46
N SER A 285 20.39 10.02 -13.25
CA SER A 285 21.53 10.93 -13.27
C SER A 285 21.97 11.40 -14.65
N THR A 286 22.77 12.47 -14.76
CA THR A 286 23.29 13.11 -16.01
C THR A 286 22.31 14.01 -16.77
N SER A 287 21.23 14.44 -16.13
CA SER A 287 20.27 15.45 -16.61
C SER A 287 20.05 16.48 -15.50
N GLU A 288 20.19 17.78 -15.79
CA GLU A 288 20.15 18.90 -14.82
C GLU A 288 18.74 19.21 -14.24
N LYS A 289 17.73 18.34 -14.39
CA LYS A 289 16.37 18.69 -13.99
C LYS A 289 16.06 18.32 -12.54
N LYS A 290 15.72 19.34 -11.74
CA LYS A 290 15.20 19.18 -10.36
C LYS A 290 13.98 18.24 -10.25
N SER A 291 13.24 18.01 -11.33
CA SER A 291 12.10 17.07 -11.37
C SER A 291 12.49 15.63 -11.07
N ASP A 292 13.71 15.23 -11.45
CA ASP A 292 14.14 13.82 -11.49
C ASP A 292 14.45 13.29 -10.08
N LEU A 293 14.58 14.20 -9.10
CA LEU A 293 14.81 13.91 -7.69
C LEU A 293 13.53 13.99 -6.85
N ILE A 294 12.66 14.96 -7.11
CA ILE A 294 11.47 15.22 -6.27
C ILE A 294 10.45 14.09 -6.40
N VAL A 295 10.30 13.52 -7.59
CA VAL A 295 9.28 12.51 -7.86
C VAL A 295 9.52 11.23 -7.03
N PRO A 296 10.69 10.56 -7.08
CA PRO A 296 10.95 9.40 -6.22
C PRO A 296 10.77 9.71 -4.73
N LEU A 297 11.22 10.88 -4.26
CA LEU A 297 11.06 11.30 -2.87
C LEU A 297 9.59 11.45 -2.47
N PHE A 298 8.73 11.94 -3.36
CA PHE A 298 7.29 12.05 -3.11
C PHE A 298 6.62 10.67 -2.99
N TYR A 299 7.05 9.67 -3.77
CA TYR A 299 6.54 8.31 -3.63
C TYR A 299 7.02 7.65 -2.33
N GLU A 300 8.28 7.88 -1.93
CA GLU A 300 8.81 7.43 -0.64
C GLU A 300 8.09 8.07 0.55
N PHE A 301 7.73 9.35 0.44
CA PHE A 301 6.87 10.06 1.38
C PHE A 301 5.49 9.40 1.47
N CYS A 302 4.81 9.20 0.34
CA CYS A 302 3.46 8.62 0.29
C CYS A 302 3.41 7.20 0.85
N GLY A 303 4.37 6.35 0.49
CA GLY A 303 4.41 4.97 0.99
C GLY A 303 4.77 4.90 2.47
N SER A 304 5.66 5.77 2.96
CA SER A 304 5.96 5.85 4.41
C SER A 304 4.75 6.33 5.22
N ALA A 305 3.98 7.28 4.67
CA ALA A 305 2.71 7.72 5.26
C ALA A 305 1.70 6.57 5.34
N LEU A 306 1.55 5.81 4.25
CA LEU A 306 0.69 4.63 4.20
C LEU A 306 1.13 3.57 5.23
N MET A 307 2.43 3.35 5.41
CA MET A 307 2.94 2.38 6.37
C MET A 307 2.62 2.77 7.83
N VAL A 308 2.87 4.03 8.22
CA VAL A 308 2.54 4.51 9.57
C VAL A 308 1.03 4.51 9.82
N TYR A 309 0.26 4.90 8.81
CA TYR A 309 -1.20 4.88 8.85
C TYR A 309 -1.75 3.46 9.04
N ALA A 310 -1.32 2.52 8.20
CA ALA A 310 -1.73 1.12 8.28
C ALA A 310 -1.30 0.47 9.60
N TYR A 311 -0.12 0.81 10.12
CA TYR A 311 0.36 0.29 11.40
C TYR A 311 -0.61 0.63 12.54
N ASN A 312 -1.07 1.87 12.61
CA ASN A 312 -1.93 2.35 13.70
C ASN A 312 -3.38 1.87 13.60
N LEU A 313 -3.95 1.76 12.39
CA LEU A 313 -5.39 1.50 12.24
C LEU A 313 -5.80 0.03 12.23
N THR A 314 -4.85 -0.89 12.20
CA THR A 314 -5.14 -2.30 11.91
C THR A 314 -4.98 -3.22 13.12
N ASP A 315 -4.75 -2.68 14.32
CA ASP A 315 -4.66 -3.42 15.60
C ASP A 315 -4.07 -4.86 15.51
N LYS A 316 -2.74 -4.97 15.37
CA LYS A 316 -1.99 -6.23 15.17
C LYS A 316 -2.43 -7.11 13.98
N ASN A 317 -3.30 -6.65 13.09
CA ASN A 317 -3.59 -7.34 11.85
C ASN A 317 -2.41 -7.20 10.87
N PHE A 318 -1.39 -8.01 11.10
CA PHE A 318 -0.12 -8.00 10.37
C PHE A 318 -0.29 -8.25 8.88
N SER A 319 -1.31 -9.03 8.48
CA SER A 319 -1.65 -9.25 7.08
C SER A 319 -2.06 -7.95 6.40
N VAL A 320 -2.93 -7.14 7.02
CA VAL A 320 -3.32 -5.84 6.46
C VAL A 320 -2.14 -4.88 6.42
N ARG A 321 -1.29 -4.84 7.45
CA ARG A 321 -0.06 -4.02 7.45
C ARG A 321 0.88 -4.39 6.31
N ALA A 322 1.05 -5.68 6.04
CA ALA A 322 1.83 -6.16 4.92
C ALA A 322 1.18 -5.79 3.57
N PHE A 323 -0.13 -5.95 3.43
CA PHE A 323 -0.84 -5.54 2.22
C PHE A 323 -0.79 -4.02 1.97
N ALA A 324 -0.65 -3.20 3.00
CA ALA A 324 -0.38 -1.77 2.81
C ALA A 324 0.98 -1.53 2.12
N LEU A 325 2.02 -2.30 2.46
CA LEU A 325 3.27 -2.29 1.70
C LEU A 325 3.02 -2.70 0.25
N PHE A 326 2.23 -3.75 0.01
CA PHE A 326 1.91 -4.20 -1.34
C PHE A 326 1.28 -3.09 -2.20
N ILE A 327 0.31 -2.37 -1.65
CA ILE A 327 -0.35 -1.24 -2.31
C ILE A 327 0.69 -0.17 -2.69
N GLY A 328 1.53 0.23 -1.73
CA GLY A 328 2.60 1.20 -1.99
C GLY A 328 3.61 0.69 -3.03
N TYR A 329 3.99 -0.58 -2.96
CA TYR A 329 4.93 -1.22 -3.89
C TYR A 329 4.38 -1.23 -5.32
N MET A 330 3.12 -1.58 -5.50
CA MET A 330 2.47 -1.60 -6.82
C MET A 330 2.47 -0.24 -7.51
N ILE A 331 2.39 0.84 -6.73
CA ILE A 331 2.34 2.23 -7.22
C ILE A 331 3.77 2.80 -7.40
N ALA A 332 4.71 2.43 -6.53
CA ALA A 332 5.97 3.16 -6.38
C ALA A 332 7.23 2.40 -6.83
N SER A 333 7.15 1.07 -7.01
CA SER A 333 8.35 0.23 -7.23
C SER A 333 9.14 0.62 -8.47
N LYS A 334 8.48 0.97 -9.58
CA LYS A 334 9.15 1.40 -10.82
C LYS A 334 9.85 2.76 -10.71
N ILE A 335 9.34 3.64 -9.84
CA ILE A 335 9.76 5.05 -9.74
C ILE A 335 10.80 5.26 -8.61
N SER A 336 10.55 4.65 -7.45
CA SER A 336 11.27 4.91 -6.20
C SER A 336 11.80 3.65 -5.51
N GLY A 337 11.63 2.47 -6.11
CA GLY A 337 12.05 1.21 -5.50
C GLY A 337 11.17 0.78 -4.31
N ALA A 338 10.26 1.64 -3.85
CA ALA A 338 9.28 1.39 -2.79
C ALA A 338 9.92 0.92 -1.48
N HIS A 339 10.91 1.67 -0.98
CA HIS A 339 11.64 1.30 0.23
C HIS A 339 10.82 1.54 1.49
N PHE A 340 10.23 2.74 1.61
CA PHE A 340 9.37 3.22 2.70
C PHE A 340 9.94 3.03 4.12
N ASN A 341 11.24 2.81 4.20
CA ASN A 341 11.97 2.38 5.39
C ASN A 341 13.45 2.76 5.23
N PRO A 342 14.02 3.60 6.09
CA PRO A 342 15.44 3.95 6.02
C PRO A 342 16.38 2.77 6.15
N ALA A 343 15.98 1.71 6.88
CA ALA A 343 16.78 0.49 6.98
C ALA A 343 16.85 -0.23 5.63
N THR A 344 15.72 -0.35 4.92
CA THR A 344 15.67 -0.88 3.55
C THR A 344 16.48 -0.01 2.59
N SER A 345 16.33 1.32 2.66
CA SER A 345 17.13 2.25 1.86
C SER A 345 18.63 2.08 2.11
N LEU A 346 19.06 1.93 3.37
CA LEU A 346 20.46 1.68 3.68
C LEU A 346 20.96 0.36 3.07
N ALA A 347 20.18 -0.72 3.16
CA ALA A 347 20.58 -2.01 2.64
C ALA A 347 20.78 -2.00 1.12
N VAL A 348 19.85 -1.37 0.39
CA VAL A 348 19.97 -1.17 -1.07
C VAL A 348 21.21 -0.31 -1.38
N TYR A 349 21.47 0.74 -0.59
CA TYR A 349 22.66 1.59 -0.76
C TYR A 349 23.96 0.83 -0.58
N VAL A 350 24.00 -0.12 0.36
CA VAL A 350 25.16 -0.98 0.60
C VAL A 350 25.38 -1.96 -0.56
N VAL A 351 24.32 -2.59 -1.04
CA VAL A 351 24.39 -3.56 -2.15
C VAL A 351 24.80 -2.92 -3.46
N GLU A 352 24.35 -1.70 -3.73
CA GLU A 352 24.70 -1.00 -4.98
C GLU A 352 26.15 -0.48 -5.04
N GLN A 353 26.82 -0.36 -3.88
CA GLN A 353 28.24 0.02 -3.75
C GLN A 353 28.62 1.39 -4.39
N LYS A 354 27.64 2.24 -4.70
CA LYS A 354 27.82 3.60 -5.24
C LYS A 354 27.83 4.64 -4.13
N TYR A 355 28.74 4.47 -3.18
CA TYR A 355 28.67 5.16 -1.90
C TYR A 355 28.76 6.67 -2.01
N LYS A 356 29.72 7.19 -2.79
CA LYS A 356 29.97 8.63 -2.92
C LYS A 356 28.86 9.32 -3.68
N GLU A 357 28.30 8.62 -4.65
CA GLU A 357 27.23 9.09 -5.50
C GLU A 357 25.94 9.12 -4.69
N ASN A 358 25.57 8.03 -4.02
CA ASN A 358 24.22 7.90 -3.46
C ASN A 358 24.06 8.40 -2.01
N ILE A 359 25.12 8.84 -1.31
CA ILE A 359 25.02 9.23 0.12
C ILE A 359 24.05 10.39 0.37
N LEU A 360 24.07 11.41 -0.49
CA LEU A 360 23.14 12.54 -0.39
C LEU A 360 21.70 12.08 -0.65
N TYR A 361 21.51 11.23 -1.66
CA TYR A 361 20.21 10.68 -2.00
C TYR A 361 19.64 9.80 -0.89
N LEU A 362 20.48 8.97 -0.24
CA LEU A 362 20.09 8.20 0.93
C LEU A 362 19.56 9.11 2.06
N GLY A 363 20.25 10.22 2.33
CA GLY A 363 19.80 11.22 3.29
C GLY A 363 18.46 11.85 2.92
N LEU A 364 18.28 12.22 1.64
CA LEU A 364 17.03 12.82 1.15
C LEU A 364 15.86 11.84 1.18
N VAL A 365 16.06 10.59 0.77
CA VAL A 365 15.05 9.53 0.85
C VAL A 365 14.67 9.27 2.30
N SER A 366 15.65 9.18 3.21
CA SER A 366 15.37 8.99 4.64
C SER A 366 14.57 10.16 5.22
N LEU A 367 14.86 11.40 4.79
CA LEU A 367 14.08 12.57 5.17
C LEU A 367 12.66 12.54 4.59
N ALA A 368 12.49 12.18 3.32
CA ALA A 368 11.18 12.05 2.70
C ALA A 368 10.33 10.97 3.38
N GLN A 369 10.95 9.83 3.72
CA GLN A 369 10.31 8.77 4.50
C GLN A 369 9.89 9.27 5.88
N PHE A 370 10.75 10.02 6.59
CA PHE A 370 10.43 10.62 7.89
C PHE A 370 9.25 11.59 7.82
N LEU A 371 9.27 12.53 6.86
CA LEU A 371 8.15 13.45 6.62
C LEU A 371 6.87 12.70 6.26
N GLY A 372 6.99 11.62 5.48
CA GLY A 372 5.90 10.73 5.15
C GLY A 372 5.33 10.07 6.40
N GLY A 373 6.18 9.55 7.28
CA GLY A 373 5.77 8.99 8.56
C GLY A 373 4.98 10.00 9.41
N LEU A 374 5.45 11.26 9.50
CA LEU A 374 4.72 12.33 10.19
C LEU A 374 3.36 12.62 9.55
N ALA A 375 3.25 12.60 8.22
CA ALA A 375 1.97 12.76 7.53
C ALA A 375 1.02 11.58 7.80
N GLY A 376 1.53 10.34 7.77
CA GLY A 376 0.79 9.15 8.18
C GLY A 376 0.27 9.25 9.61
N LEU A 377 1.08 9.80 10.52
CA LEU A 377 0.67 10.05 11.90
C LEU A 377 -0.41 11.14 12.01
N LEU A 378 -0.31 12.22 11.23
CA LEU A 378 -1.35 13.24 11.16
C LEU A 378 -2.68 12.61 10.73
N PHE A 379 -2.66 11.72 9.75
CA PHE A 379 -3.86 10.99 9.31
C PHE A 379 -4.45 10.13 10.43
N VAL A 380 -3.61 9.43 11.19
CA VAL A 380 -4.03 8.68 12.38
C VAL A 380 -4.66 9.60 13.42
N TYR A 381 -4.04 10.75 13.70
CA TYR A 381 -4.55 11.72 14.68
C TYR A 381 -5.93 12.28 14.29
N LEU A 382 -6.15 12.59 13.00
CA LEU A 382 -7.45 13.03 12.47
C LEU A 382 -8.56 11.99 12.70
N LEU A 383 -8.19 10.71 12.81
CA LEU A 383 -9.13 9.62 13.07
C LEU A 383 -9.25 9.29 14.55
N MET A 384 -8.17 9.28 15.32
CA MET A 384 -8.13 8.62 16.63
C MET A 384 -8.09 9.56 17.83
N LYS A 385 -7.86 10.87 17.62
CA LYS A 385 -7.77 11.98 18.61
C LYS A 385 -7.20 11.64 20.00
N THR A 386 -7.91 10.88 20.85
CA THR A 386 -7.53 10.56 22.25
C THR A 386 -7.72 9.10 22.68
N SER A 387 -8.23 8.18 21.84
CA SER A 387 -8.48 6.79 22.27
C SER A 387 -8.02 5.73 21.24
N GLY A 388 -7.59 4.57 21.75
CA GLY A 388 -7.25 3.41 20.93
C GLY A 388 -5.91 3.45 20.20
N PHE A 389 -4.99 4.39 20.53
CA PHE A 389 -3.69 4.46 19.85
C PHE A 389 -2.89 3.16 20.02
N TYR A 390 -2.33 2.71 18.90
CA TYR A 390 -1.50 1.52 18.90
C TYR A 390 -0.15 1.82 19.55
N THR A 391 0.46 0.82 20.18
CA THR A 391 1.75 0.99 20.87
C THR A 391 2.82 0.08 20.31
N LEU A 392 4.02 0.62 20.12
CA LEU A 392 5.24 -0.18 20.12
C LEU A 392 5.48 -0.73 21.54
N TYR A 393 6.37 -1.71 21.65
CA TYR A 393 6.75 -2.23 22.95
C TYR A 393 7.66 -1.22 23.70
N PRO A 394 7.52 -1.06 25.03
CA PRO A 394 6.52 -1.63 25.90
C PRO A 394 5.13 -1.02 25.65
N GLY A 395 4.10 -1.87 25.53
CA GLY A 395 2.74 -1.43 25.23
C GLY A 395 2.11 -0.61 26.36
N ASN A 396 0.88 -0.11 26.19
CA ASN A 396 0.14 0.58 27.27
C ASN A 396 -0.25 -0.37 28.42
N GLY A 397 -0.12 0.07 29.68
CA GLY A 397 -0.59 -0.66 30.87
C GLY A 397 0.52 -1.09 31.84
N PRO A 398 0.21 -1.50 33.08
CA PRO A 398 1.21 -1.98 34.03
C PRO A 398 1.96 -3.17 33.43
N PHE A 399 3.24 -3.29 33.77
CA PHE A 399 4.03 -4.45 33.41
C PHE A 399 3.35 -5.72 33.94
N SER A 400 2.89 -6.59 33.04
CA SER A 400 2.15 -7.80 33.39
C SER A 400 3.11 -8.99 33.45
N PRO A 401 2.95 -9.93 34.40
CA PRO A 401 3.61 -11.24 34.35
C PRO A 401 3.23 -12.06 33.10
N LYS A 402 2.21 -11.67 32.34
CA LYS A 402 1.93 -12.28 31.02
C LYS A 402 2.84 -11.75 29.90
N ASP A 403 3.56 -10.66 30.15
CA ASP A 403 4.57 -10.06 29.27
C ASP A 403 6.01 -10.46 29.66
N ASP A 404 6.16 -11.61 30.37
CA ASP A 404 7.43 -12.19 30.86
C ASP A 404 8.52 -12.33 29.79
N PHE A 405 8.14 -12.30 28.51
CA PHE A 405 9.10 -12.42 27.42
C PHE A 405 9.95 -11.16 27.23
N TYR A 406 9.47 -9.96 27.54
CA TYR A 406 10.26 -8.72 27.34
C TYR A 406 10.39 -7.88 28.61
N ILE A 407 9.79 -8.30 29.72
CA ILE A 407 9.89 -7.63 31.03
C ILE A 407 10.66 -8.51 31.99
N TYR A 408 11.57 -7.90 32.75
CA TYR A 408 12.17 -8.52 33.93
C TYR A 408 12.12 -7.53 35.10
N LYS A 409 11.49 -7.90 36.21
CA LYS A 409 11.35 -7.06 37.42
C LYS A 409 10.91 -5.61 37.10
N GLU A 410 9.80 -5.45 36.37
CA GLU A 410 9.26 -4.14 35.98
C GLU A 410 10.21 -3.29 35.11
N THR A 411 11.21 -3.90 34.48
CA THR A 411 12.10 -3.24 33.52
C THR A 411 12.07 -3.94 32.18
N VAL A 412 12.25 -3.18 31.11
CA VAL A 412 12.36 -3.75 29.76
C VAL A 412 13.65 -4.54 29.64
N PHE A 413 13.54 -5.79 29.22
CA PHE A 413 14.68 -6.62 28.83
C PHE A 413 15.11 -6.26 27.40
N TYR A 414 15.90 -5.20 27.29
CA TYR A 414 16.35 -4.64 26.00
C TYR A 414 16.96 -5.68 25.07
N GLY A 415 17.76 -6.62 25.58
CA GLY A 415 18.46 -7.61 24.76
C GLY A 415 17.51 -8.43 23.86
N ARG A 416 16.32 -8.79 24.35
CA ARG A 416 15.33 -9.55 23.57
C ARG A 416 14.63 -8.69 22.53
N VAL A 417 14.28 -7.44 22.87
CA VAL A 417 13.69 -6.50 21.91
C VAL A 417 14.70 -6.15 20.81
N CYS A 418 15.95 -5.88 21.19
CA CYS A 418 17.04 -5.64 20.25
C CYS A 418 17.25 -6.82 19.30
N PHE A 419 17.33 -8.05 19.84
CA PHE A 419 17.50 -9.24 19.02
C PHE A 419 16.36 -9.44 18.03
N GLN A 420 15.11 -9.21 18.46
CA GLN A 420 13.95 -9.29 17.57
C GLN A 420 13.98 -8.24 16.47
N GLU A 421 14.26 -6.98 16.79
CA GLU A 421 14.34 -5.93 15.77
C GLU A 421 15.49 -6.17 14.77
N ILE A 422 16.65 -6.67 15.23
CA ILE A 422 17.74 -7.09 14.33
C ILE A 422 17.29 -8.25 13.44
N LEU A 423 16.79 -9.34 14.04
CA LEU A 423 16.49 -10.58 13.33
C LEU A 423 15.38 -10.37 12.29
N GLN A 424 14.30 -9.70 12.66
CA GLN A 424 13.15 -9.54 11.77
C GLN A 424 13.43 -8.55 10.65
N THR A 425 14.17 -7.46 10.93
CA THR A 425 14.64 -6.58 9.85
C THR A 425 15.65 -7.29 8.95
N PHE A 426 16.58 -8.07 9.51
CA PHE A 426 17.51 -8.88 8.72
C PHE A 426 16.77 -9.81 7.75
N THR A 427 15.81 -10.59 8.26
CA THR A 427 15.07 -11.57 7.45
C THR A 427 14.26 -10.88 6.34
N PHE A 428 13.53 -9.82 6.67
CA PHE A 428 12.77 -9.07 5.67
C PHE A 428 13.68 -8.44 4.60
N THR A 429 14.72 -7.75 5.02
CA THR A 429 15.65 -7.06 4.12
C THR A 429 16.39 -8.06 3.23
N LEU A 430 16.84 -9.20 3.74
CA LEU A 430 17.50 -10.22 2.94
C LEU A 430 16.60 -10.74 1.82
N VAL A 431 15.35 -11.09 2.14
CA VAL A 431 14.37 -11.55 1.14
C VAL A 431 14.09 -10.46 0.10
N LEU A 432 13.94 -9.20 0.54
CA LEU A 432 13.77 -8.06 -0.36
C LEU A 432 14.95 -7.91 -1.33
N LEU A 433 16.18 -7.98 -0.82
CA LEU A 433 17.39 -7.88 -1.65
C LEU A 433 17.49 -9.01 -2.67
N ILE A 434 17.18 -10.26 -2.28
CA ILE A 434 17.15 -11.41 -3.19
C ILE A 434 16.11 -11.17 -4.28
N ILE A 435 14.86 -10.83 -3.94
CA ILE A 435 13.78 -10.61 -4.91
C ILE A 435 14.13 -9.49 -5.91
N LYS A 436 14.86 -8.48 -5.43
CA LYS A 436 15.24 -7.29 -6.19
C LYS A 436 16.40 -7.56 -7.15
N TYR A 437 17.49 -8.14 -6.66
CA TYR A 437 18.77 -8.20 -7.37
C TYR A 437 19.14 -9.57 -7.93
N GLU A 438 18.43 -10.64 -7.54
CA GLU A 438 18.75 -11.98 -8.04
C GLU A 438 18.47 -12.11 -9.55
N LYS A 439 19.48 -12.50 -10.32
CA LYS A 439 19.40 -12.56 -11.79
C LYS A 439 18.33 -13.53 -12.26
N SER A 440 18.15 -14.66 -11.57
CA SER A 440 17.11 -15.66 -11.88
C SER A 440 15.68 -15.10 -11.75
N LEU A 441 15.50 -14.04 -10.93
CA LEU A 441 14.22 -13.37 -10.71
C LEU A 441 14.03 -12.13 -11.59
N SER A 442 15.02 -11.75 -12.42
CA SER A 442 14.95 -10.56 -13.29
C SER A 442 13.73 -10.54 -14.23
N LYS A 443 13.27 -11.71 -14.69
CA LYS A 443 12.11 -11.85 -15.60
C LYS A 443 10.77 -12.03 -14.89
N VAL A 444 10.76 -12.16 -13.56
CA VAL A 444 9.54 -12.31 -12.78
C VAL A 444 8.79 -10.99 -12.75
N ASN A 445 7.47 -11.04 -13.02
CA ASN A 445 6.62 -9.87 -13.02
C ASN A 445 6.66 -9.14 -11.65
N ASN A 446 6.72 -7.81 -11.69
CA ASN A 446 6.81 -6.96 -10.49
C ASN A 446 5.68 -7.22 -9.48
N VAL A 447 4.47 -7.58 -9.92
CA VAL A 447 3.37 -7.95 -9.01
C VAL A 447 3.70 -9.17 -8.18
N ILE A 448 4.29 -10.20 -8.81
CA ILE A 448 4.67 -11.42 -8.12
C ILE A 448 5.80 -11.13 -7.13
N LYS A 449 6.76 -10.28 -7.51
CA LYS A 449 7.80 -9.78 -6.59
C LYS A 449 7.19 -9.05 -5.40
N GLY A 450 6.26 -8.13 -5.64
CA GLY A 450 5.55 -7.39 -4.60
C GLY A 450 4.77 -8.30 -3.66
N LEU A 451 4.08 -9.32 -4.19
CA LEU A 451 3.38 -10.32 -3.38
C LEU A 451 4.35 -11.12 -2.51
N ALA A 452 5.50 -11.53 -3.06
CA ALA A 452 6.51 -12.25 -2.29
C ALA A 452 7.09 -11.39 -1.15
N ILE A 453 7.44 -10.12 -1.42
CA ILE A 453 7.90 -9.16 -0.41
C ILE A 453 6.82 -8.95 0.67
N THR A 454 5.56 -8.85 0.26
CA THR A 454 4.41 -8.68 1.16
C THR A 454 4.25 -9.87 2.11
N HIS A 455 4.30 -11.10 1.60
CA HIS A 455 4.20 -12.29 2.45
C HIS A 455 5.42 -12.43 3.37
N ALA A 456 6.61 -12.05 2.92
CA ALA A 456 7.79 -11.99 3.77
C ALA A 456 7.58 -10.98 4.92
N GLN A 457 7.03 -9.79 4.64
CA GLN A 457 6.70 -8.81 5.68
C GLN A 457 5.65 -9.35 6.68
N ALA A 458 4.60 -10.00 6.19
CA ALA A 458 3.57 -10.59 7.06
C ALA A 458 4.17 -11.66 7.99
N ALA A 459 5.05 -12.52 7.44
CA ALA A 459 5.72 -13.56 8.20
C ALA A 459 6.63 -12.98 9.31
N VAL A 460 7.48 -12.00 8.99
CA VAL A 460 8.36 -11.40 10.01
C VAL A 460 7.57 -10.69 11.10
N TYR A 461 6.46 -10.02 10.76
CA TYR A 461 5.58 -9.41 11.76
C TYR A 461 4.99 -10.45 12.72
N LEU A 462 4.55 -11.59 12.21
CA LEU A 462 4.04 -12.69 13.03
C LEU A 462 5.12 -13.31 13.95
N MET A 463 6.39 -13.28 13.53
CA MET A 463 7.51 -13.83 14.29
C MET A 463 8.08 -12.89 15.38
N THR A 464 7.59 -11.66 15.48
CA THR A 464 8.06 -10.67 16.48
C THR A 464 7.60 -10.95 17.90
N TYR A 465 6.60 -11.83 18.09
CA TYR A 465 6.01 -12.15 19.39
C TYR A 465 5.63 -10.90 20.22
N ASN A 466 5.09 -9.85 19.61
CA ASN A 466 4.78 -8.56 20.29
C ASN A 466 5.98 -7.72 20.74
N SER A 467 7.18 -7.87 20.15
CA SER A 467 8.31 -6.93 20.37
C SER A 467 8.04 -5.49 19.88
N GLY A 468 6.87 -5.25 19.30
CA GLY A 468 6.49 -4.02 18.61
C GLY A 468 6.39 -4.23 17.10
N ALA A 469 7.18 -5.14 16.53
CA ALA A 469 7.22 -5.35 15.08
C ALA A 469 7.53 -4.06 14.31
N CYS A 470 8.53 -3.29 14.77
CA CYS A 470 8.81 -1.97 14.20
C CYS A 470 9.50 -2.10 12.84
N LEU A 471 10.67 -2.73 12.81
CA LEU A 471 11.50 -3.01 11.64
C LEU A 471 11.89 -1.78 10.79
N ASN A 472 11.48 -0.58 11.19
CA ASN A 472 11.54 0.63 10.39
C ASN A 472 11.86 1.83 11.30
N PRO A 473 13.06 2.44 11.17
CA PRO A 473 13.48 3.55 12.03
C PRO A 473 12.52 4.73 12.03
N VAL A 474 11.90 5.08 10.89
CA VAL A 474 10.93 6.17 10.81
C VAL A 474 9.66 5.83 11.59
N LEU A 475 9.15 4.61 11.44
CA LEU A 475 8.00 4.15 12.22
C LEU A 475 8.35 4.18 13.72
N GLY A 476 9.55 3.74 14.10
CA GLY A 476 10.06 3.77 15.46
C GLY A 476 10.03 5.16 16.07
N ILE A 477 10.56 6.15 15.35
CA ILE A 477 10.62 7.54 15.80
C ILE A 477 9.21 8.14 15.90
N VAL A 478 8.46 8.10 14.80
CA VAL A 478 7.15 8.77 14.70
C VAL A 478 6.15 8.16 15.68
N GLN A 479 6.11 6.82 15.78
CA GLN A 479 5.22 6.16 16.73
C GLN A 479 5.61 6.46 18.17
N THR A 480 6.90 6.53 18.49
CA THR A 480 7.36 6.87 19.84
C THR A 480 6.89 8.26 20.25
N PHE A 481 7.07 9.26 19.41
CA PHE A 481 6.58 10.61 19.69
C PHE A 481 5.06 10.64 19.88
N TYR A 482 4.31 9.88 19.07
CA TYR A 482 2.86 9.80 19.24
C TYR A 482 2.47 9.20 20.58
N MET A 483 3.09 8.08 20.97
CA MET A 483 2.81 7.43 22.25
C MET A 483 3.20 8.34 23.43
N MET A 484 4.32 9.05 23.35
CA MET A 484 4.73 10.01 24.40
C MET A 484 3.70 11.12 24.58
N GLY A 485 3.17 11.65 23.48
CA GLY A 485 2.14 12.70 23.52
C GLY A 485 0.80 12.22 24.09
N GLN A 486 0.46 10.93 23.95
CA GLN A 486 -0.85 10.39 24.31
C GLN A 486 -0.90 9.66 25.67
N SER A 487 0.22 9.13 26.15
CA SER A 487 0.24 8.13 27.24
C SER A 487 0.35 8.69 28.65
N GLY A 488 0.64 9.98 28.83
CA GLY A 488 0.92 10.57 30.15
C GLY A 488 2.18 10.01 30.85
N ASN A 489 2.91 9.08 30.23
CA ASN A 489 4.15 8.48 30.74
C ASN A 489 5.23 8.47 29.63
N PRO A 490 5.80 9.64 29.29
CA PRO A 490 6.72 9.77 28.16
C PRO A 490 8.00 8.93 28.33
N ASP A 491 8.50 8.78 29.56
CA ASP A 491 9.75 8.07 29.85
C ASP A 491 9.68 6.59 29.44
N ARG A 492 8.51 5.95 29.62
CA ARG A 492 8.28 4.56 29.24
C ARG A 492 8.64 4.29 27.77
N TYR A 493 8.21 5.16 26.87
CA TYR A 493 8.39 4.98 25.42
C TYR A 493 9.73 5.53 24.97
N TRP A 494 10.15 6.68 25.52
CA TRP A 494 11.43 7.29 25.22
C TRP A 494 12.59 6.33 25.45
N ASN A 495 12.55 5.56 26.54
CA ASN A 495 13.62 4.63 26.90
C ASN A 495 13.83 3.48 25.89
N CYS A 496 12.87 3.22 24.98
CA CYS A 496 12.98 2.19 23.94
C CYS A 496 13.20 2.76 22.53
N ILE A 497 13.19 4.08 22.34
CA ILE A 497 13.28 4.70 21.00
C ILE A 497 14.56 4.27 20.26
N TRP A 498 15.69 4.19 20.96
CA TRP A 498 16.98 3.85 20.37
C TRP A 498 16.99 2.42 19.82
N VAL A 499 16.20 1.50 20.41
CA VAL A 499 16.06 0.12 19.92
C VAL A 499 15.44 0.15 18.54
N TYR A 500 14.32 0.85 18.40
CA TYR A 500 13.57 0.92 17.14
C TYR A 500 14.24 1.75 16.04
N VAL A 501 15.22 2.57 16.39
CA VAL A 501 16.03 3.31 15.42
C VAL A 501 17.27 2.52 15.00
N LEU A 502 18.07 2.08 15.97
CA LEU A 502 19.39 1.49 15.69
C LEU A 502 19.32 0.03 15.27
N MET A 503 18.43 -0.76 15.88
CA MET A 503 18.43 -2.21 15.66
C MET A 503 17.94 -2.60 14.27
N PRO A 504 16.89 -1.97 13.69
CA PRO A 504 16.56 -2.20 12.28
C PRO A 504 17.69 -1.84 11.31
N ILE A 505 18.42 -0.75 11.56
CA ILE A 505 19.58 -0.34 10.75
C ILE A 505 20.66 -1.43 10.78
N ILE A 506 20.98 -1.96 11.96
CA ILE A 506 21.95 -3.05 12.12
C ILE A 506 21.47 -4.30 11.37
N GLY A 507 20.21 -4.71 11.56
CA GLY A 507 19.63 -5.88 10.88
C GLY A 507 19.72 -5.77 9.35
N ALA A 508 19.35 -4.60 8.81
CA ALA A 508 19.39 -4.34 7.37
C ALA A 508 20.83 -4.30 6.82
N TYR A 509 21.78 -3.71 7.57
CA TYR A 509 23.18 -3.71 7.19
C TYR A 509 23.76 -5.13 7.16
N VAL A 510 23.52 -5.94 8.20
CA VAL A 510 23.98 -7.33 8.24
C VAL A 510 23.35 -8.15 7.10
N ALA A 511 22.08 -7.90 6.76
CA ALA A 511 21.42 -8.54 5.61
C ALA A 511 22.09 -8.19 4.29
N SER A 512 22.49 -6.93 4.10
CA SER A 512 23.20 -6.50 2.88
C SER A 512 24.59 -7.15 2.74
N LEU A 513 25.33 -7.31 3.84
CA LEU A 513 26.61 -8.03 3.84
C LEU A 513 26.41 -9.53 3.52
N PHE A 514 25.40 -10.14 4.14
CA PHE A 514 25.05 -11.53 3.88
C PHE A 514 24.61 -11.75 2.43
N TYR A 515 23.86 -10.81 1.85
CA TYR A 515 23.47 -10.84 0.44
C TYR A 515 24.70 -10.80 -0.49
N GLY A 516 25.69 -9.94 -0.21
CA GLY A 516 26.94 -9.90 -0.96
C GLY A 516 27.71 -11.23 -0.89
N PHE A 517 27.75 -11.87 0.29
CA PHE A 517 28.30 -13.21 0.44
C PHE A 517 27.50 -14.25 -0.37
N HIS A 518 26.17 -14.22 -0.29
CA HIS A 518 25.28 -15.11 -1.04
C HIS A 518 25.53 -15.02 -2.56
N GLN A 519 25.61 -13.81 -3.11
CA GLN A 519 25.91 -13.62 -4.53
C GLN A 519 27.27 -14.21 -4.93
N THR A 520 28.29 -14.01 -4.10
CA THR A 520 29.65 -14.52 -4.36
C THR A 520 29.65 -16.05 -4.44
N VAL A 521 28.96 -16.72 -3.52
CA VAL A 521 28.84 -18.19 -3.50
C VAL A 521 28.03 -18.69 -4.70
N SER A 522 26.90 -18.04 -5.02
CA SER A 522 26.05 -18.42 -6.14
C SER A 522 26.78 -18.30 -7.49
N GLN A 523 27.60 -17.26 -7.68
CA GLN A 523 28.44 -17.11 -8.87
C GLN A 523 29.48 -18.22 -8.98
N GLN A 524 30.20 -18.53 -7.89
CA GLN A 524 31.20 -19.61 -7.90
C GLN A 524 30.60 -20.98 -8.22
N ASN A 525 29.38 -21.26 -7.78
CA ASN A 525 28.70 -22.51 -8.08
C ASN A 525 28.19 -22.55 -9.52
N GLY A 526 27.67 -21.44 -10.05
CA GLY A 526 27.26 -21.34 -11.46
C GLY A 526 28.43 -21.52 -12.44
N ASP A 527 29.59 -20.91 -12.13
CA ASP A 527 30.81 -21.02 -12.94
C ASP A 527 31.42 -22.44 -12.91
N LYS A 528 31.16 -23.22 -11.85
CA LYS A 528 31.57 -24.63 -11.79
C LYS A 528 30.64 -25.51 -12.62
N ALA A 529 29.32 -25.36 -12.46
CA ALA A 529 28.35 -26.14 -13.21
C ALA A 529 28.48 -25.94 -14.74
N GLY A 530 28.74 -24.71 -15.20
CA GLY A 530 28.96 -24.46 -16.63
C GLY A 530 30.25 -25.07 -17.18
N LYS A 531 31.29 -25.26 -16.34
CA LYS A 531 32.52 -25.95 -16.75
C LYS A 531 32.34 -27.46 -16.82
N ASP A 532 31.58 -28.03 -15.89
CA ASP A 532 31.28 -29.46 -15.89
C ASP A 532 30.38 -29.82 -17.10
N GLU A 533 29.45 -28.95 -17.50
CA GLU A 533 28.64 -29.13 -18.73
C GLU A 533 29.47 -29.03 -20.03
N ASP A 534 30.44 -28.10 -20.10
CA ASP A 534 31.35 -27.96 -21.25
C ASP A 534 32.36 -29.11 -21.37
N GLU A 535 32.67 -29.81 -20.26
CA GLU A 535 33.54 -31.00 -20.22
C GLU A 535 32.77 -32.29 -20.56
N ASP A 536 31.47 -32.38 -20.27
CA ASP A 536 30.62 -33.52 -20.64
C ASP A 536 30.12 -33.48 -22.10
N GLU A 537 30.16 -32.31 -22.76
CA GLU A 537 29.86 -32.15 -24.20
C GLU A 537 31.07 -32.34 -25.15
N GLN A 538 32.29 -32.58 -24.62
CA GLN A 538 33.51 -32.90 -25.37
C GLN A 538 33.86 -34.39 -25.31
#